data_AF-A0A9E3W387-F1
#
_entry.id   AF-A0A9E3W387-F1
#
_cell.length_a   1.000
_cell.length_b   1.000
_cell.length_c   1.000
_cell.angle_alpha   90.00
_cell.angle_beta   90.00
_cell.angle_gamma   90.00
#
_symmetry.space_group_name_H-M   'P 1'
#
loop_
_entity.id
_entity.type
_entity.pdbx_description
1 polymer ?
#
loop_
_entity_poly.entity_id
_entity_poly.type
_entity_poly.pdbx_seq_one_letter_code
_entity_poly.pdbx_strand_id
1 'polypeptide(L)' 'YIHGGSVRYSSKARYRQWLTHKMATWVDQFGEMGCVGCGRCITWCPVGIDITAEVRAIREGQEEGSVIHEGDRDPAG' A
#
# COMPACT_ATOMS: atom_id res chain seq x y z
N TYR A 1 -1.82 8.37 24.74
CA TYR A 1 -2.34 7.05 25.15
C TYR A 1 -3.86 7.10 24.96
N ILE A 2 -4.43 6.30 24.05
CA ILE A 2 -5.88 6.26 23.85
C ILE A 2 -6.44 5.25 24.85
N HIS A 3 -6.99 5.74 25.96
CA HIS A 3 -7.68 4.93 26.96
C HIS A 3 -9.15 4.75 26.49
N GLY A 4 -9.49 3.61 25.86
CA GLY A 4 -10.86 3.40 25.35
C GLY A 4 -11.10 2.19 24.43
N GLY A 5 -10.22 1.20 24.40
CA GLY A 5 -10.38 0.00 23.57
C GLY A 5 -9.86 0.15 22.13
N SER A 6 -10.10 -0.87 21.30
CA SER A 6 -9.59 -0.86 19.92
C SER A 6 -10.33 0.17 19.07
N VAL A 7 -9.61 1.10 18.44
CA VAL A 7 -10.18 2.07 17.47
C VAL A 7 -10.80 1.37 16.25
N ARG A 8 -10.44 0.10 15.99
CA ARG A 8 -10.91 -0.71 14.85
C ARG A 8 -11.46 -2.05 15.32
N TYR A 9 -12.76 -2.07 15.59
CA TYR A 9 -13.45 -3.21 16.21
C TYR A 9 -13.55 -4.44 15.30
N SER A 10 -13.72 -4.28 13.99
CA SER A 10 -13.83 -5.41 13.07
C SER A 10 -12.48 -5.85 12.48
N SER A 11 -12.33 -7.15 12.23
CA SER A 11 -11.18 -7.70 11.50
C SER A 11 -11.02 -7.06 10.12
N LYS A 12 -12.14 -6.75 9.45
CA LYS A 12 -12.15 -6.02 8.16
C LYS A 12 -11.55 -4.61 8.28
N ALA A 13 -11.89 -3.87 9.34
CA ALA A 13 -11.35 -2.52 9.56
C ALA A 13 -9.85 -2.56 9.86
N ARG A 14 -9.40 -3.53 10.67
CA ARG A 14 -7.97 -3.75 10.96
C ARG A 14 -7.20 -4.15 9.70
N TYR A 15 -7.76 -5.06 8.91
CA TYR A 15 -7.15 -5.49 7.66
C TYR A 15 -7.02 -4.35 6.65
N ARG A 16 -8.08 -3.55 6.46
CA ARG A 16 -8.04 -2.38 5.58
C ARG A 16 -6.95 -1.40 6.00
N GLN A 17 -6.85 -1.07 7.29
CA GLN A 17 -5.80 -0.17 7.76
C GLN A 17 -4.40 -0.78 7.60
N TRP A 18 -4.22 -2.05 7.94
CA TRP A 18 -2.93 -2.71 7.76
C TRP A 18 -2.50 -2.66 6.29
N LEU A 19 -3.41 -2.96 5.38
CA LEU A 19 -3.17 -2.96 3.95
C LEU A 19 -2.78 -1.57 3.44
N THR A 20 -3.59 -0.55 3.70
CA THR A 20 -3.31 0.83 3.26
C THR A 20 -2.05 1.37 3.92
N HIS A 21 -1.80 1.00 5.19
CA HIS A 21 -0.62 1.46 5.88
C HIS A 21 0.65 0.91 5.27
N LYS A 22 0.69 -0.38 4.93
CA LYS A 22 1.87 -1.05 4.39
C LYS A 22 2.09 -0.83 2.89
N MET A 23 1.02 -0.76 2.11
CA MET A 23 1.12 -0.70 0.64
C MET A 23 0.97 0.70 0.05
N ALA A 24 0.43 1.68 0.80
CA ALA A 24 0.29 3.06 0.33
C ALA A 24 1.09 4.02 1.19
N THR A 25 0.64 4.30 2.42
CA THR A 25 1.24 5.38 3.23
C THR A 25 2.70 5.12 3.64
N TRP A 26 3.15 3.85 3.61
CA TRP A 26 4.54 3.52 3.86
C TRP A 26 5.45 4.03 2.73
N VAL A 27 4.96 4.01 1.50
CA VAL A 27 5.68 4.51 0.32
C VAL A 27 5.91 6.01 0.45
N ASP A 28 4.88 6.75 0.85
CA ASP A 28 4.99 8.20 1.08
C ASP A 28 5.99 8.56 2.20
N GLN A 29 6.18 7.66 3.17
CA GLN A 29 7.06 7.89 4.33
C GLN A 29 8.50 7.43 4.10
N PHE A 30 8.69 6.32 3.39
CA PHE A 30 9.98 5.63 3.32
C PHE A 30 10.46 5.33 1.89
N GLY A 31 9.67 5.70 0.87
CA GLY A 31 9.99 5.44 -0.53
C GLY A 31 9.85 3.98 -0.94
N GLU A 32 9.37 3.10 -0.06
CA GLU A 32 9.20 1.68 -0.33
C GLU A 32 7.91 1.14 0.27
N MET A 33 7.52 -0.08 -0.10
CA MET A 33 6.40 -0.75 0.56
C MET A 33 6.85 -1.36 1.88
N GLY A 34 6.03 -1.24 2.91
CA GLY A 34 6.31 -1.85 4.22
C GLY A 34 6.01 -3.36 4.28
N CYS A 35 6.14 -4.07 3.16
CA CYS A 35 5.94 -5.51 3.06
C CYS A 35 7.13 -6.25 3.69
N VAL A 36 6.87 -7.11 4.67
CA VAL A 36 7.91 -7.92 5.35
C VAL A 36 7.79 -9.42 5.06
N GLY A 37 6.94 -9.82 4.11
CA GLY A 37 6.73 -11.23 3.77
C GLY A 37 5.90 -12.03 4.78
N CYS A 38 5.07 -11.39 5.62
CA CYS A 38 4.31 -12.08 6.65
C CYS A 38 3.06 -12.87 6.16
N GLY A 39 2.71 -12.79 4.87
CA GLY A 39 1.62 -13.55 4.25
C GLY A 39 0.18 -13.18 4.65
N ARG A 40 -0.03 -12.28 5.63
CA ARG A 40 -1.38 -11.94 6.14
C ARG A 40 -2.32 -11.36 5.08
N CYS A 41 -1.79 -10.68 4.07
CA CYS A 41 -2.57 -10.23 2.94
C CYS A 41 -3.27 -11.37 2.19
N ILE A 42 -2.51 -12.43 1.86
CA ILE A 42 -3.01 -13.56 1.09
C ILE A 42 -3.99 -14.38 1.93
N THR A 43 -3.58 -14.75 3.16
CA THR A 43 -4.38 -15.60 4.06
C THR A 43 -5.75 -15.00 4.39
N TRP A 44 -5.83 -13.68 4.53
CA TRP A 44 -7.05 -13.00 4.98
C TRP A 44 -7.81 -12.32 3.86
N CYS A 45 -7.39 -12.49 2.60
CA CYS A 45 -8.10 -11.91 1.48
C CYS A 45 -9.47 -12.59 1.29
N PRO A 46 -10.59 -11.87 1.43
CA PRO A 46 -11.92 -12.47 1.37
C PRO A 46 -12.32 -12.96 -0.03
N VAL A 47 -11.60 -12.50 -1.06
CA VAL A 47 -11.88 -12.80 -2.48
C VAL A 47 -10.72 -13.52 -3.17
N GLY A 48 -9.69 -13.93 -2.42
CA GLY A 48 -8.60 -14.78 -2.95
C GLY A 48 -7.57 -14.07 -3.84
N ILE A 49 -7.37 -12.75 -3.69
CA ILE A 49 -6.32 -12.02 -4.39
C ILE A 49 -4.93 -12.39 -3.83
N ASP A 50 -4.01 -12.76 -4.71
CA ASP A 50 -2.58 -12.82 -4.40
C ASP A 50 -1.96 -11.43 -4.55
N ILE A 51 -1.93 -10.68 -3.45
CA ILE A 51 -1.41 -9.32 -3.50
C ILE A 51 0.09 -9.26 -3.85
N THR A 52 0.85 -10.34 -3.64
CA THR A 52 2.28 -10.32 -3.92
C THR A 52 2.55 -10.31 -5.43
N ALA A 53 1.69 -10.99 -6.18
CA ALA A 53 1.68 -10.93 -7.64
C ALA A 53 1.27 -9.53 -8.14
N GLU A 54 0.17 -8.98 -7.63
CA GLU A 54 -0.32 -7.64 -8.04
C GLU A 54 0.71 -6.54 -7.77
N VAL A 55 1.31 -6.57 -6.58
CA VAL A 55 2.34 -5.62 -6.17
C VAL A 55 3.59 -5.72 -7.06
N ARG A 56 3.99 -6.96 -7.40
CA ARG A 56 5.12 -7.17 -8.32
C ARG A 56 4.81 -6.59 -9.69
N ALA A 57 3.63 -6.87 -10.24
CA ALA A 57 3.21 -6.35 -11.54
C ALA A 57 3.18 -4.82 -11.57
N ILE A 58 2.69 -4.18 -10.50
CA ILE A 58 2.70 -2.71 -10.37
C ILE A 58 4.12 -2.17 -10.38
N ARG A 59 5.08 -2.80 -9.69
CA ARG A 59 6.47 -2.37 -9.67
C ARG A 59 7.16 -2.53 -11.02
N GLU A 60 6.91 -3.65 -11.69
CA GLU A 60 7.45 -3.91 -13.02
C GLU A 60 6.89 -2.90 -14.05
N GLY A 61 5.59 -2.60 -13.98
CA GLY A 61 4.96 -1.58 -14.83
C GLY A 61 5.37 -0.13 -14.51
N GLN A 62 5.89 0.15 -13.32
CA GLN A 62 6.43 1.48 -12.97
C GLN A 62 7.78 1.77 -13.65
N GLU A 63 8.56 0.75 -14.01
CA GLU A 63 9.81 0.97 -14.74
C GLU A 63 9.57 1.37 -16.20
N GLU A 64 8.47 0.92 -16.80
CA GLU A 64 8.05 1.30 -18.15
C GLU A 64 7.46 2.72 -18.23
N GLY A 65 6.93 3.24 -17.10
CA GLY A 65 6.32 4.57 -16.97
C GLY A 65 7.23 5.68 -16.46
N SER A 66 8.51 5.41 -16.15
CA SER A 66 9.47 6.39 -15.61
C SER A 66 10.01 7.38 -16.66
N VAL A 67 9.39 7.49 -17.84
CA VAL A 67 9.65 8.64 -18.71
C VAL A 67 9.00 9.85 -18.04
N ILE A 68 9.80 10.55 -17.24
CA ILE A 68 9.54 11.92 -16.82
C ILE A 68 9.16 12.74 -18.07
N HIS A 69 7.87 13.06 -18.22
CA HIS A 69 7.50 14.17 -19.07
C HIS A 69 7.97 15.43 -18.36
N GLU A 70 9.04 16.04 -18.88
CA GLU A 70 9.62 17.31 -18.41
C GLU A 70 8.67 18.51 -18.68
N GLY A 71 7.36 18.32 -18.48
CA GLY A 71 6.29 19.26 -18.78
C GLY A 71 5.26 19.45 -17.66
N ASP A 72 5.21 18.57 -16.65
CA ASP A 72 4.29 18.70 -15.48
C ASP A 72 4.93 19.46 -14.30
N ARG A 73 5.88 20.35 -14.59
CA ARG A 73 6.23 21.43 -13.66
C ARG A 73 5.32 22.61 -13.99
N ASP A 74 4.23 22.75 -13.25
CA ASP A 74 3.35 23.93 -13.28
C ASP A 74 4.22 25.20 -13.27
N PRO A 75 4.25 26.03 -14.34
CA PRO A 75 5.02 27.27 -14.34
C PRO A 75 4.26 28.44 -13.71
N ALA A 76 3.26 28.18 -12.86
CA ALA A 76 2.46 29.23 -12.23
C ALA A 76 2.19 28.95 -10.74
N GLY A 77 3.11 29.41 -9.89
CA GLY A 77 2.84 29.76 -8.47
C GLY A 77 3.74 29.07 -7.45
#